data_AF-A0A212IV21-F1
#
_entry.id   AF-A0A212IV21-F1
#
_cell.length_a   1.000
_cell.length_b   1.000
_cell.length_c   1.000
_cell.angle_alpha   90.00
_cell.angle_beta   90.00
_cell.angle_gamma   90.00
#
_symmetry.space_group_name_H-M   'P 1'
#
loop_
_entity.id
_entity.type
_entity.pdbx_description
1 polymer ?
#
loop_
_entity_poly.entity_id
_entity_poly.type
_entity_poly.pdbx_seq_one_letter_code
_entity_poly.pdbx_strand_id
1 'polypeptide(L)'
;MKKIRIFRWKATAQSMPVKEPTSNRQIADGYAERFAKPKKLKNRQCVYISNDIHAVIAKLVRALANTGNEMTIGGYIDTILEEHLQLHKEEINEIYRQRPNDLL
;
A
#
# COMPACT_ATOMS: atom_id res chain seq x y z
N MET A 1 -16.98 9.44 64.02
CA MET A 1 -17.72 8.44 63.22
C MET A 1 -17.93 9.00 61.82
N LYS A 2 -17.12 8.61 60.84
CA LYS A 2 -17.10 9.19 59.48
C LYS A 2 -17.91 8.29 58.53
N LYS A 3 -18.95 8.84 57.90
CA LYS A 3 -19.81 8.16 56.90
C LYS A 3 -19.03 8.02 55.58
N ILE A 4 -18.84 6.79 55.10
CA ILE A 4 -18.25 6.50 53.79
C ILE A 4 -19.35 6.52 52.73
N ARG A 5 -19.27 7.45 51.78
CA ARG A 5 -20.13 7.52 50.60
C ARG A 5 -19.61 6.54 49.54
N ILE A 6 -20.47 5.61 49.13
CA ILE A 6 -20.21 4.63 48.08
C ILE A 6 -20.38 5.35 46.74
N PHE A 7 -19.28 5.72 46.09
CA PHE A 7 -19.30 6.34 44.77
C PHE A 7 -19.35 5.22 43.71
N ARG A 8 -20.55 4.94 43.19
CA ARG A 8 -20.75 3.98 42.11
C ARG A 8 -20.29 4.61 40.79
N TRP A 9 -19.06 4.31 40.38
CA TRP A 9 -18.56 4.70 39.06
C TRP A 9 -19.22 3.79 38.00
N LYS A 10 -20.07 4.36 37.15
CA LYS A 10 -20.53 3.66 35.94
C LYS A 10 -19.46 3.83 34.87
N ALA A 11 -18.73 2.75 34.57
CA ALA A 11 -17.90 2.68 33.38
C ALA A 11 -18.81 2.60 32.15
N THR A 12 -18.88 3.68 31.38
CA THR A 12 -19.49 3.67 30.06
C THR A 12 -18.50 2.98 29.12
N ALA A 13 -18.67 1.67 28.90
CA ALA A 13 -17.95 0.95 27.86
C ALA A 13 -18.47 1.43 26.50
N GLN A 14 -17.81 2.45 25.96
CA GLN A 14 -18.04 2.89 24.59
C GLN A 14 -17.45 1.81 23.69
N SER A 15 -18.33 0.95 23.15
CA SER A 15 -17.95 -0.06 22.16
C SER A 15 -17.39 0.66 20.94
N MET A 16 -16.09 0.55 20.71
CA MET A 16 -15.49 0.92 19.44
C MET A 16 -16.16 0.12 18.32
N PRO A 17 -16.40 0.69 17.13
CA PRO A 17 -16.94 -0.06 16.02
C PRO A 17 -15.92 -1.15 15.67
N VAL A 18 -16.28 -2.40 15.91
CA VAL A 18 -15.56 -3.55 15.39
C VAL A 18 -15.66 -3.43 13.88
N LYS A 19 -14.57 -3.03 13.21
CA LYS A 19 -14.49 -3.15 11.75
C LYS A 19 -14.72 -4.63 11.43
N GLU A 20 -15.85 -4.92 10.80
CA GLU A 20 -16.13 -6.26 10.30
C GLU A 20 -14.93 -6.74 9.47
N PRO A 21 -14.54 -8.03 9.55
CA PRO A 21 -13.49 -8.55 8.72
C PRO A 21 -13.94 -8.43 7.27
N THR A 22 -13.40 -7.44 6.56
CA THR A 22 -13.59 -7.25 5.13
C THR A 22 -13.32 -8.60 4.46
N SER A 23 -14.29 -9.11 3.69
CA SER A 23 -14.17 -10.43 3.05
C SER A 23 -12.85 -10.50 2.29
N ASN A 24 -12.10 -11.60 2.39
CA ASN A 24 -10.83 -11.78 1.69
C ASN A 24 -10.95 -11.50 0.18
N ARG A 25 -12.15 -11.73 -0.38
CA ARG A 25 -12.49 -11.39 -1.76
C ARG A 25 -12.55 -9.87 -2.01
N GLN A 26 -13.19 -9.11 -1.13
CA GLN A 26 -13.24 -7.64 -1.24
C GLN A 26 -11.84 -7.01 -1.14
N ILE A 27 -10.97 -7.57 -0.31
CA ILE A 27 -9.57 -7.14 -0.21
C ILE A 27 -8.82 -7.44 -1.52
N ALA A 28 -8.98 -8.66 -2.06
CA ALA A 28 -8.37 -9.06 -3.32
C ALA A 28 -8.86 -8.19 -4.50
N ASP A 29 -10.17 -7.89 -4.53
CA ASP A 29 -10.78 -7.05 -5.56
C ASP A 29 -10.23 -5.62 -5.50
N GLY A 30 -10.15 -5.03 -4.31
CA GLY A 30 -9.56 -3.69 -4.13
C GLY A 30 -8.07 -3.63 -4.48
N TYR A 31 -7.31 -4.69 -4.16
CA TYR A 31 -5.90 -4.80 -4.55
C TYR A 31 -5.72 -4.88 -6.06
N ALA A 32 -6.50 -5.75 -6.72
CA ALA A 32 -6.44 -5.91 -8.17
C ALA A 32 -6.87 -4.62 -8.88
N GLU A 33 -7.88 -3.92 -8.38
CA GLU A 33 -8.29 -2.64 -8.95
C GLU A 33 -7.19 -1.57 -8.87
N ARG A 34 -6.42 -1.56 -7.79
CA ARG A 34 -5.34 -0.59 -7.58
C ARG A 34 -4.08 -0.92 -8.38
N PHE A 35 -3.65 -2.19 -8.37
CA PHE A 35 -2.34 -2.59 -8.88
C PHE A 35 -2.36 -3.55 -10.08
N ALA A 36 -3.51 -4.12 -10.46
CA ALA A 36 -3.61 -5.09 -11.57
C ALA A 36 -4.05 -4.45 -12.90
N LYS A 37 -4.08 -3.12 -13.02
CA LYS A 37 -4.49 -2.40 -14.24
C LYS A 37 -3.39 -2.45 -15.32
N PRO A 38 -3.68 -2.92 -16.55
CA PRO A 38 -2.70 -2.98 -17.63
C PRO A 38 -2.10 -1.59 -17.94
N LYS A 39 -0.78 -1.44 -17.79
CA LYS A 39 -0.04 -0.21 -18.12
C LYS A 39 0.96 -0.46 -19.26
N LYS A 40 0.72 0.14 -20.42
CA LYS A 40 1.64 0.07 -21.58
C LYS A 40 2.69 1.17 -21.46
N LEU A 41 3.89 0.79 -21.05
CA LEU A 41 5.04 1.71 -20.97
C LEU A 41 5.64 1.93 -22.37
N LYS A 42 5.69 3.19 -22.81
CA LYS A 42 6.25 3.61 -24.10
C LYS A 42 7.78 3.77 -24.04
N ASN A 43 8.30 4.38 -22.98
CA ASN A 43 9.73 4.60 -22.76
C ASN A 43 10.12 3.89 -21.46
N ARG A 44 10.93 2.83 -21.54
CA ARG A 44 11.28 1.99 -20.40
C ARG A 44 12.73 2.20 -20.01
N GLN A 45 12.98 2.33 -18.71
CA GLN A 45 14.32 2.25 -18.12
C GLN A 45 14.39 1.00 -17.24
N CYS A 46 15.48 0.25 -17.35
CA CYS A 46 15.70 -0.95 -16.55
C CYS A 46 16.41 -0.57 -15.25
N VAL A 47 15.90 -1.09 -14.14
CA VAL A 47 16.54 -0.99 -12.82
C VAL A 47 16.82 -2.40 -12.28
N TYR A 48 17.90 -2.54 -11.52
CA TYR A 48 18.17 -3.78 -10.81
C TYR A 48 17.38 -3.83 -9.51
N ILE A 49 16.82 -5.01 -9.22
CA ILE A 49 16.17 -5.33 -7.95
C ILE A 49 16.70 -6.68 -7.47
N SER A 50 16.49 -6.99 -6.19
CA SER A 50 16.90 -8.29 -5.66
C SER A 50 16.15 -9.43 -6.35
N ASN A 51 16.82 -10.59 -6.44
CA ASN A 51 16.24 -11.78 -7.05
C ASN A 51 14.96 -12.23 -6.34
N ASP A 52 14.94 -12.16 -5.01
CA ASP A 52 13.79 -12.56 -4.20
C ASP A 52 12.57 -11.69 -4.47
N ILE A 53 12.76 -10.36 -4.52
CA ILE A 53 11.68 -9.42 -4.86
C ILE A 53 11.17 -9.71 -6.27
N HIS A 54 12.07 -9.86 -7.24
CA HIS A 54 11.70 -10.19 -8.61
C HIS A 54 10.90 -11.50 -8.69
N ALA A 55 11.31 -12.55 -7.96
CA ALA A 55 10.64 -13.84 -7.95
C ALA A 55 9.21 -13.77 -7.39
N VAL A 56 9.01 -12.99 -6.33
CA VAL A 56 7.67 -12.75 -5.75
C VAL A 56 6.79 -11.99 -6.74
N ILE A 57 7.29 -10.90 -7.33
CA ILE A 57 6.54 -10.09 -8.31
C ILE A 57 6.15 -10.93 -9.53
N ALA A 58 7.07 -11.74 -10.04
CA ALA A 58 6.81 -12.58 -11.20
C ALA A 58 5.73 -13.64 -10.91
N LYS A 59 5.66 -14.20 -9.69
CA LYS A 59 4.58 -15.12 -9.30
C LYS A 59 3.24 -14.38 -9.21
N LEU A 60 3.22 -13.20 -8.61
CA LEU A 60 2.01 -12.39 -8.47
C LEU A 60 1.45 -11.97 -9.83
N VAL A 61 2.28 -11.41 -10.71
CA VAL A 61 1.85 -10.98 -12.05
C VAL A 61 1.28 -12.15 -12.84
N ARG A 62 1.87 -13.34 -12.75
CA ARG A 62 1.32 -14.55 -13.38
C ARG A 62 -0.05 -14.93 -12.82
N ALA A 63 -0.24 -14.85 -11.50
CA ALA A 63 -1.53 -15.12 -10.87
C ALA A 63 -2.62 -14.12 -11.33
N LEU A 64 -2.25 -12.84 -11.48
CA LEU A 64 -3.15 -11.78 -11.96
C LEU A 64 -3.39 -11.81 -13.47
N ALA A 65 -2.44 -12.31 -14.26
CA ALA A 65 -2.63 -12.46 -15.71
C ALA A 65 -3.68 -13.52 -16.04
N ASN A 66 -3.77 -14.58 -15.23
CA ASN A 66 -4.77 -15.64 -15.39
C ASN A 66 -6.22 -15.17 -15.20
N THR A 67 -6.45 -13.94 -14.72
CA THR A 67 -7.79 -13.35 -14.58
C THR A 67 -8.19 -12.46 -15.75
N GLY A 68 -7.47 -12.51 -16.88
CA GLY A 68 -7.78 -11.76 -18.11
C GLY A 68 -7.17 -10.36 -18.18
N ASN A 69 -6.30 -10.01 -17.24
CA ASN A 69 -5.56 -8.74 -17.26
C ASN A 69 -4.20 -8.92 -17.95
N GLU A 70 -3.91 -8.11 -18.97
CA GLU A 70 -2.60 -8.04 -19.65
C GLU A 70 -1.56 -7.30 -18.79
N MET A 71 -1.31 -7.79 -17.57
CA MET A 71 -0.35 -7.21 -16.65
C MET A 71 1.07 -7.69 -16.95
N THR A 72 2.05 -6.79 -16.88
CA THR A 72 3.47 -7.12 -17.02
C THR A 72 4.23 -6.78 -15.73
N ILE A 73 5.35 -7.44 -15.47
CA ILE A 73 6.24 -7.11 -14.34
C ILE A 73 6.60 -5.63 -14.34
N GLY A 74 7.01 -5.10 -15.50
CA GLY A 74 7.35 -3.69 -15.64
C GLY A 74 6.16 -2.76 -15.35
N GLY A 75 4.96 -3.08 -15.87
CA GLY A 75 3.76 -2.29 -15.60
C GLY A 75 3.36 -2.28 -14.12
N TYR A 76 3.43 -3.44 -13.47
CA TYR A 76 3.11 -3.57 -12.04
C TYR A 76 4.09 -2.77 -11.16
N ILE A 77 5.39 -2.89 -11.43
CA ILE A 77 6.43 -2.13 -10.71
C ILE A 77 6.23 -0.62 -10.93
N ASP A 78 5.96 -0.20 -12.16
CA ASP A 78 5.75 1.21 -12.50
C ASP A 78 4.56 1.81 -11.72
N THR A 79 3.45 1.07 -11.61
CA THR A 79 2.30 1.51 -10.79
C THR A 79 2.65 1.65 -9.31
N ILE A 80 3.40 0.71 -8.73
CA ILE A 80 3.84 0.81 -7.32
C ILE A 80 4.73 2.03 -7.12
N LEU A 81 5.70 2.24 -8.01
CA LEU A 81 6.65 3.35 -7.89
C LEU A 81 5.94 4.69 -8.05
N GLU A 82 5.02 4.82 -9.02
CA GLU A 82 4.20 6.02 -9.21
C GLU A 82 3.41 6.36 -7.95
N GLU A 83 2.75 5.37 -7.36
CA GLU A 83 1.97 5.54 -6.15
C GLU A 83 2.84 5.89 -4.93
N HIS A 84 3.98 5.22 -4.77
CA HIS A 84 4.93 5.52 -3.71
C HIS A 84 5.46 6.95 -3.80
N LEU A 85 5.86 7.39 -5.00
CA LEU A 85 6.34 8.76 -5.23
C LEU A 85 5.24 9.79 -4.96
N GLN A 86 3.99 9.48 -5.29
CA GLN A 86 2.86 10.37 -5.03
C GLN A 86 2.52 10.45 -3.54
N LEU A 87 2.49 9.31 -2.85
CA LEU A 87 2.15 9.24 -1.41
C LEU A 87 3.19 9.93 -0.53
N HIS A 88 4.46 9.85 -0.91
CA HIS A 88 5.59 10.38 -0.15
C HIS A 88 6.19 11.66 -0.74
N LYS A 89 5.45 12.33 -1.63
CA LYS A 89 5.92 13.47 -2.42
C LYS A 89 6.52 14.57 -1.53
N GLU A 90 5.84 14.91 -0.44
CA GLU A 90 6.24 15.98 0.47
C GLU A 90 7.56 15.66 1.17
N GLU A 91 7.70 14.43 1.69
CA GLU A 91 8.90 13.94 2.36
C GLU A 91 10.10 13.88 1.40
N ILE A 92 9.87 13.33 0.19
CA ILE A 92 10.89 13.25 -0.87
C ILE A 92 11.37 14.66 -1.25
N ASN A 93 10.44 15.60 -1.43
CA ASN A 93 10.79 16.98 -1.77
C ASN A 93 11.54 17.69 -0.65
N GLU A 94 11.25 17.37 0.62
CA GLU A 94 11.99 17.92 1.74
C GLU A 94 13.44 17.43 1.77
N ILE A 95 13.65 16.12 1.57
CA ILE A 95 14.99 15.54 1.42
C ILE A 95 15.75 16.22 0.28
N TYR A 96 15.08 16.42 -0.86
CA TYR A 96 15.67 17.11 -2.02
C TYR A 96 16.08 18.55 -1.70
N ARG A 97 15.20 19.34 -1.08
CA ARG A 97 15.48 20.75 -0.74
C ARG A 97 16.61 20.90 0.26
N GLN A 98 16.76 19.95 1.18
CA GLN A 98 17.87 19.93 2.13
C GLN A 98 19.20 19.53 1.48
N ARG A 99 19.15 18.90 0.31
CA ARG A 99 20.32 18.48 -0.47
C ARG A 99 20.21 18.87 -1.95
N PRO A 100 20.10 20.18 -2.28
CA PRO A 100 19.84 20.62 -3.64
C PRO A 100 20.97 20.30 -4.63
N ASN A 101 22.18 20.00 -4.14
CA ASN A 101 23.36 19.67 -4.95
C ASN A 101 23.68 18.16 -5.01
N ASP A 102 22.82 17.28 -4.49
CA ASP A 102 23.16 15.86 -4.29
C ASP A 102 22.28 14.91 -5.11
N LEU A 103 21.59 15.46 -6.11
CA LEU A 103 20.91 14.70 -7.16
C LEU A 103 21.58 15.01 -8.50
N LEU A 104 22.76 14.40 -8.65
CA LEU A 104 23.85 14.52 -9.65
C LEU A 104 25.05 15.35 -9.18
#